data_AF-A0A0P8V3U8-F1
#
_entry.id   AF-A0A0P8V3U8-F1
#
_cell.length_a   1.000
_cell.length_b   1.000
_cell.length_c   1.000
_cell.angle_alpha   90.00
_cell.angle_beta   90.00
_cell.angle_gamma   90.00
#
_symmetry.space_group_name_H-M   'P 1'
#
loop_
_entity.id
_entity.type
_entity.pdbx_description
1 polymer ?
#
loop_
_entity_poly.entity_id
_entity_poly.type
_entity_poly.pdbx_seq_one_letter_code
_entity_poly.pdbx_strand_id
1 'polypeptide(L)'
;MIKKKKCLVGLIAFTFLIIFYKIPMQVDKTYQGYLYIQDKDEQGEVINIRLEGKLTRNILTPNVFEGVLMINNKQLSVHSLKAGNLKVALKMKFKMNYYTLISRDEYGNTVLWVDVSKDFNLISGSGDFHKIEDRFSKELHYSFEAPALNKEEAREVNKKAYD
;
A
#
# COMPACT_ATOMS: atom_id res chain seq x y z
N MET A 1 -26.91 34.10 24.83
CA MET A 1 -26.15 32.92 25.30
C MET A 1 -25.99 31.80 24.26
N ILE A 2 -26.98 31.54 23.39
CA ILE A 2 -26.98 30.43 22.40
C ILE A 2 -25.91 30.60 21.29
N LYS A 3 -25.65 31.83 20.80
CA LYS A 3 -24.59 32.09 19.80
C LYS A 3 -23.19 31.70 20.26
N LYS A 4 -22.85 31.93 21.54
CA LYS A 4 -21.54 31.57 22.12
C LYS A 4 -21.36 30.05 22.20
N LYS A 5 -22.42 29.29 22.53
CA LYS A 5 -22.40 27.82 22.55
C LYS A 5 -22.21 27.21 21.14
N LYS A 6 -22.90 27.74 20.12
CA LYS A 6 -22.73 27.30 18.72
C LYS A 6 -21.32 27.58 18.19
N CYS A 7 -20.76 28.74 18.53
CA CYS A 7 -19.39 29.11 18.15
C CYS A 7 -18.35 28.20 18.83
N LEU A 8 -18.53 27.87 20.11
CA LEU A 8 -17.67 26.93 20.84
C LEU A 8 -17.70 25.53 20.23
N VAL A 9 -18.89 25.01 19.90
CA VAL A 9 -19.03 23.68 19.27
C VAL A 9 -18.34 23.66 17.90
N GLY A 10 -18.50 24.71 17.09
CA GLY A 10 -17.80 24.84 15.82
C GLY A 10 -16.28 24.86 15.96
N LEU A 11 -15.77 25.58 16.97
CA LEU A 11 -14.34 25.63 17.26
C LEU A 11 -13.81 24.26 17.66
N ILE A 12 -14.50 23.55 18.58
CA ILE A 12 -14.13 22.20 19.02
C ILE A 12 -14.08 21.24 17.82
N ALA A 13 -15.13 21.22 16.99
CA ALA A 13 -15.18 20.37 15.81
C ALA A 13 -14.03 20.67 14.83
N PHE A 14 -13.72 21.95 14.62
CA PHE A 14 -12.62 22.39 13.78
C PHE A 14 -11.25 21.98 14.33
N THR A 15 -11.03 22.11 15.64
CA THR A 15 -9.80 21.67 16.31
C THR A 15 -9.63 20.15 16.18
N PHE A 16 -10.69 19.36 16.39
CA PHE A 16 -10.66 17.91 16.17
C PHE A 16 -10.31 17.56 14.72
N LEU A 17 -10.90 18.25 13.75
CA LEU A 17 -10.56 18.12 12.33
C LEU A 17 -9.06 18.38 12.09
N ILE A 18 -8.50 19.47 12.63
CA ILE A 18 -7.07 19.76 12.44
C ILE A 18 -6.18 18.67 13.04
N ILE A 19 -6.46 18.20 14.25
CA ILE A 19 -5.64 17.19 14.94
C ILE A 19 -5.65 15.86 14.17
N PHE A 20 -6.83 15.39 13.75
CA PHE A 20 -6.97 14.11 13.04
C PHE A 20 -6.28 14.07 11.67
N TYR A 21 -6.15 15.23 11.01
CA TYR A 21 -5.49 15.36 9.72
C TYR A 21 -3.99 15.69 9.85
N LYS A 22 -3.55 16.31 10.95
CA LYS A 22 -2.13 16.64 11.15
C LYS A 22 -1.30 15.47 11.70
N ILE A 23 -1.89 14.58 12.50
CA ILE A 23 -1.14 13.48 13.10
C ILE A 23 -1.15 12.28 12.11
N PRO A 24 0.01 11.87 11.57
CA PRO A 24 0.08 10.71 10.70
C PRO A 24 -0.26 9.43 11.46
N MET A 25 -0.97 8.53 10.81
CA MET A 25 -1.24 7.19 11.34
C MET A 25 -0.03 6.31 11.13
N GLN A 26 0.52 5.74 12.20
CA GLN A 26 1.56 4.73 12.12
C GLN A 26 0.95 3.41 11.63
N VAL A 27 1.65 2.75 10.72
CA VAL A 27 1.28 1.44 10.18
C VAL A 27 2.44 0.51 10.45
N ASP A 28 2.17 -0.61 11.11
CA ASP A 28 3.08 -1.73 11.25
C ASP A 28 2.23 -3.00 11.12
N LYS A 29 2.39 -3.69 10.00
CA LYS A 29 1.61 -4.88 9.66
C LYS A 29 2.52 -5.95 9.12
N THR A 30 2.32 -7.17 9.60
CA THR A 30 3.05 -8.35 9.15
C THR A 30 2.05 -9.35 8.57
N TYR A 31 2.43 -9.97 7.46
CA TYR A 31 1.64 -10.94 6.72
C TYR A 31 2.51 -12.14 6.36
N GLN A 32 1.89 -13.30 6.25
CA GLN A 32 2.44 -14.38 5.44
C GLN A 32 1.82 -14.28 4.06
N GLY A 33 2.65 -14.20 3.03
CA GLY A 33 2.22 -14.11 1.64
C GLY A 33 2.79 -15.26 0.82
N TYR A 34 2.31 -15.37 -0.41
CA TYR A 34 2.79 -16.34 -1.38
C TYR A 34 3.36 -15.60 -2.58
N LEU A 35 4.63 -15.85 -2.91
CA LEU A 35 5.32 -15.33 -4.08
C LEU A 35 5.30 -16.39 -5.17
N TYR A 36 4.90 -16.02 -6.39
CA TYR A 36 4.79 -16.94 -7.51
C TYR A 36 5.05 -16.23 -8.84
N ILE A 37 5.24 -17.03 -9.88
CA ILE A 37 5.39 -16.56 -11.25
C ILE A 37 4.01 -16.57 -11.89
N GLN A 38 3.56 -15.43 -12.46
CA GLN A 38 2.19 -15.27 -12.95
C GLN A 38 1.80 -16.35 -13.99
N ASP A 39 2.69 -16.63 -14.93
CA ASP A 39 2.42 -17.49 -16.10
C ASP A 39 2.86 -18.96 -15.94
N LYS A 40 3.33 -19.36 -14.75
CA LYS A 40 3.77 -20.74 -14.49
C LYS A 40 2.96 -21.38 -13.38
N ASP A 41 2.55 -22.62 -13.60
CA ASP A 41 1.83 -23.37 -12.58
C ASP A 41 2.76 -23.94 -11.51
N GLU A 42 2.24 -23.88 -10.28
CA GLU A 42 2.77 -24.47 -9.03
C GLU A 42 4.13 -23.99 -8.50
N GLN A 43 4.90 -23.20 -9.24
CA GLN A 43 6.16 -22.64 -8.74
C GLN A 43 5.92 -21.36 -7.93
N GLY A 44 6.16 -21.45 -6.63
CA GLY A 44 6.15 -20.32 -5.72
C GLY A 44 6.70 -20.70 -4.35
N GLU A 45 6.72 -19.73 -3.45
CA GLU A 45 7.19 -19.90 -2.09
C GLU A 45 6.43 -19.01 -1.12
N VAL A 46 6.32 -19.46 0.13
CA VAL A 46 5.79 -18.65 1.21
C VAL A 46 6.83 -17.61 1.60
N ILE A 47 6.42 -16.36 1.70
CA ILE A 47 7.26 -15.22 2.06
C ILE A 47 6.69 -14.50 3.28
N ASN A 48 7.57 -13.91 4.09
CA ASN A 48 7.17 -13.00 5.16
C ASN A 48 7.14 -11.58 4.62
N ILE A 49 6.04 -10.86 4.81
CA ILE A 49 5.91 -9.47 4.38
C ILE A 49 5.66 -8.60 5.60
N ARG A 50 6.43 -7.52 5.76
CA ARG A 50 6.15 -6.51 6.79
C ARG A 50 6.12 -5.12 6.17
N LEU A 51 5.02 -4.41 6.34
CA LEU A 51 4.84 -3.04 5.91
C LEU A 51 4.89 -2.12 7.14
N GLU A 52 5.89 -1.25 7.18
CA GLU A 52 6.09 -0.28 8.25
C GLU A 52 6.14 1.14 7.68
N GLY A 53 5.40 2.09 8.25
CA GLY A 53 5.43 3.46 7.75
C GLY A 53 4.37 4.37 8.34
N LYS A 54 4.17 5.49 7.66
CA LYS A 54 3.27 6.57 8.09
C LYS A 54 2.27 6.88 6.99
N LEU A 55 0.98 6.85 7.33
CA LEU A 55 -0.10 7.33 6.48
C LEU A 55 -0.49 8.75 6.90
N THR A 56 -0.14 9.71 6.06
CA THR A 56 -0.54 11.12 6.18
C THR A 56 -1.88 11.33 5.50
N ARG A 57 -2.89 11.79 6.26
CA ARG A 57 -4.23 12.02 5.75
C ARG A 57 -4.32 13.40 5.09
N ASN A 58 -4.87 13.45 3.89
CA ASN A 58 -5.10 14.70 3.18
C ASN A 58 -6.60 14.99 3.04
N ILE A 59 -6.99 16.26 2.93
CA ILE A 59 -8.41 16.63 2.73
C ILE A 59 -8.78 16.59 1.24
N LEU A 60 -7.96 17.21 0.37
CA LEU A 60 -8.28 17.38 -1.05
C LEU A 60 -7.58 16.39 -1.99
N THR A 61 -6.53 15.73 -1.51
CA THR A 61 -5.74 14.75 -2.26
C THR A 61 -5.81 13.37 -1.61
N PRO A 62 -5.36 12.30 -2.29
CA PRO A 62 -5.18 11.00 -1.68
C PRO A 62 -4.33 11.08 -0.40
N ASN A 63 -4.59 10.18 0.54
CA ASN A 63 -3.68 9.99 1.66
C ASN A 63 -2.33 9.53 1.10
N VAL A 64 -1.26 9.95 1.76
CA VAL A 64 0.11 9.66 1.34
C VAL A 64 0.72 8.73 2.36
N PHE A 65 1.12 7.55 1.90
CA PHE A 65 1.91 6.60 2.66
C PHE A 65 3.39 6.76 2.30
N GLU A 66 4.24 6.78 3.32
CA GLU A 66 5.69 6.74 3.20
C GLU A 66 6.23 5.72 4.20
N GLY A 67 7.08 4.81 3.75
CA GLY A 67 7.58 3.76 4.62
C GLY A 67 8.45 2.74 3.91
N VAL A 68 8.44 1.54 4.47
CA VAL A 68 9.29 0.43 4.11
C VAL A 68 8.44 -0.82 3.96
N LEU A 69 8.67 -1.54 2.87
CA LEU A 69 8.18 -2.90 2.68
C LEU A 69 9.36 -3.86 2.84
N MET A 70 9.24 -4.79 3.78
CA MET A 70 10.16 -5.91 3.93
C MET A 70 9.52 -7.14 3.29
N ILE A 71 10.24 -7.78 2.38
CA ILE A 71 9.89 -9.11 1.84
C ILE A 71 11.03 -10.05 2.26
N ASN A 72 10.72 -11.04 3.08
CA ASN A 72 11.67 -11.82 3.84
C ASN A 72 12.64 -10.89 4.60
N ASN A 73 13.93 -10.93 4.28
CA ASN A 73 14.98 -10.10 4.89
C ASN A 73 15.40 -8.92 4.00
N LYS A 74 14.67 -8.65 2.91
CA LYS A 74 14.99 -7.57 1.96
C LYS A 74 14.10 -6.37 2.21
N GLN A 75 14.72 -5.21 2.35
CA GLN A 75 14.07 -3.97 2.70
C GLN A 75 13.94 -3.06 1.48
N LEU A 76 12.73 -2.57 1.21
CA LEU A 76 12.44 -1.69 0.08
C LEU A 76 11.76 -0.42 0.58
N SER A 77 12.28 0.73 0.19
CA SER A 77 11.58 2.00 0.41
C SER A 77 10.35 2.05 -0.50
N VAL A 78 9.20 2.36 0.07
CA VAL A 78 7.92 2.45 -0.65
C VAL A 78 7.21 3.76 -0.33
N HIS A 79 6.59 4.34 -1.35
CA HIS A 79 5.83 5.57 -1.23
C HIS A 79 4.58 5.52 -2.10
N SER A 80 3.53 6.24 -1.71
CA SER A 80 2.31 6.33 -2.52
C SER A 80 2.58 6.89 -3.91
N LEU A 81 1.95 6.28 -4.91
CA LEU A 81 1.93 6.79 -6.26
C LEU A 81 1.31 8.19 -6.29
N LYS A 82 2.04 9.14 -6.86
CA LYS A 82 1.52 10.50 -7.07
C LYS A 82 0.50 10.51 -8.19
N ALA A 83 -0.66 11.12 -7.93
CA ALA A 83 -1.65 11.35 -8.97
C ALA A 83 -1.13 12.39 -9.97
N GLY A 84 -1.16 12.08 -11.27
CA GLY A 84 -0.72 13.00 -12.32
C GLY A 84 -1.65 14.21 -12.54
N ASN A 85 -2.92 14.11 -12.13
CA ASN A 85 -3.89 15.22 -12.19
C ASN A 85 -4.99 15.09 -11.13
N LEU A 86 -5.78 16.15 -10.95
CA LEU A 86 -6.84 16.22 -9.94
C LEU A 86 -7.94 15.18 -10.13
N LYS A 87 -8.35 14.88 -11.38
CA LYS A 87 -9.39 13.87 -11.66
C LYS A 87 -8.94 12.49 -11.18
N VAL A 88 -7.69 12.13 -11.44
CA VAL A 88 -7.08 10.88 -10.96
C VAL A 88 -6.95 10.91 -9.44
N ALA A 89 -6.51 12.03 -8.86
CA ALA A 89 -6.39 12.19 -7.41
C ALA A 89 -7.72 11.96 -6.67
N LEU A 90 -8.83 12.51 -7.19
CA LEU A 90 -10.17 12.32 -6.64
C LEU A 90 -10.65 10.87 -6.80
N LYS A 91 -10.35 10.22 -7.93
CA LYS A 91 -10.66 8.81 -8.15
C LYS A 91 -9.91 7.92 -7.15
N MET A 92 -8.60 8.11 -6.99
CA MET A 92 -7.77 7.37 -6.04
C MET A 92 -8.28 7.54 -4.60
N LYS A 93 -8.70 8.75 -4.23
CA LYS A 93 -9.19 9.02 -2.89
C LYS A 93 -10.53 8.34 -2.59
N PHE A 94 -11.51 8.58 -3.46
CA PHE A 94 -12.92 8.28 -3.14
C PHE A 94 -13.44 6.99 -3.78
N LYS A 95 -12.83 6.49 -4.85
CA LYS A 95 -13.32 5.31 -5.58
C LYS A 95 -12.47 4.06 -5.41
N MET A 96 -11.18 4.20 -5.18
CA MET A 96 -10.28 3.05 -5.04
C MET A 96 -10.29 2.58 -3.58
N ASN A 97 -10.29 1.27 -3.36
CA ASN A 97 -10.28 0.65 -2.02
C ASN A 97 -8.86 0.32 -1.52
N TYR A 98 -7.85 0.73 -2.28
CA TYR A 98 -6.45 0.46 -2.03
C TYR A 98 -5.58 1.72 -2.17
N TYR A 99 -4.40 1.64 -1.59
CA TYR A 99 -3.27 2.54 -1.81
C TYR A 99 -2.29 1.85 -2.75
N THR A 100 -1.99 2.47 -3.89
CA THR A 100 -0.89 2.03 -4.74
C THR A 100 0.41 2.66 -4.26
N LEU A 101 1.36 1.82 -3.91
CA LEU A 101 2.72 2.17 -3.50
C LEU A 101 3.70 1.71 -4.58
N ILE A 102 4.81 2.42 -4.67
CA ILE A 102 5.91 2.09 -5.57
C ILE A 102 7.23 2.08 -4.83
N SER A 103 8.10 1.14 -5.20
CA SER A 103 9.52 1.16 -4.87
C SER A 103 10.34 1.50 -6.11
N ARG A 104 11.40 2.29 -5.93
CA ARG A 104 12.29 2.71 -7.03
C ARG A 104 13.73 2.36 -6.72
N ASP A 105 14.50 2.07 -7.77
CA ASP A 105 15.95 1.90 -7.69
C ASP A 105 16.68 3.27 -7.60
N GLU A 106 18.00 3.21 -7.51
CA GLU A 106 18.88 4.39 -7.46
C GLU A 106 18.81 5.29 -8.70
N TYR A 107 18.35 4.74 -9.84
CA TYR A 107 18.16 5.47 -11.10
C TYR A 107 16.73 6.03 -11.24
N GLY A 108 15.86 5.77 -10.26
CA GLY A 108 14.47 6.23 -10.25
C GLY A 108 13.50 5.32 -11.03
N ASN A 109 13.95 4.17 -11.52
CA ASN A 109 13.06 3.20 -12.18
C ASN A 109 12.21 2.49 -11.13
N THR A 110 10.93 2.27 -11.43
CA THR A 110 10.07 1.48 -10.54
C THR A 110 10.49 0.01 -10.57
N VAL A 111 10.84 -0.52 -9.40
CA VAL A 111 11.21 -1.93 -9.19
C VAL A 111 10.01 -2.75 -8.76
N LEU A 112 9.13 -2.17 -7.93
CA LEU A 112 8.00 -2.89 -7.36
C LEU A 112 6.77 -1.99 -7.33
N TRP A 113 5.65 -2.54 -7.80
CA TRP A 113 4.30 -2.00 -7.61
C TRP A 113 3.61 -2.79 -6.51
N VAL A 114 2.95 -2.10 -5.60
CA VAL A 114 2.32 -2.71 -4.43
C VAL A 114 0.97 -2.05 -4.20
N ASP A 115 -0.11 -2.82 -4.22
CA ASP A 115 -1.43 -2.35 -3.81
C ASP A 115 -1.73 -2.84 -2.40
N VAL A 116 -2.11 -1.93 -1.51
CA VAL A 116 -2.44 -2.24 -0.11
C VAL A 116 -3.88 -1.81 0.15
N SER A 117 -4.73 -2.67 0.70
CA SER A 117 -6.10 -2.28 1.05
C SER A 117 -6.10 -1.13 2.07
N LYS A 118 -7.13 -0.29 2.07
CA LYS A 118 -7.20 0.89 2.96
C LYS A 118 -7.19 0.56 4.46
N ASP A 119 -7.60 -0.66 4.82
CA ASP A 119 -7.55 -1.19 6.18
C ASP A 119 -6.22 -1.92 6.51
N PHE A 120 -5.31 -2.02 5.53
CA PHE A 120 -4.03 -2.70 5.61
C PHE A 120 -4.16 -4.18 5.98
N ASN A 121 -5.23 -4.84 5.55
CA ASN A 121 -5.41 -6.27 5.76
C ASN A 121 -4.98 -7.11 4.54
N LEU A 122 -4.97 -6.52 3.35
CA LEU A 122 -4.54 -7.15 2.11
C LEU A 122 -3.39 -6.37 1.48
N ILE A 123 -2.43 -7.10 0.91
CA ILE A 123 -1.34 -6.52 0.14
C ILE A 123 -1.07 -7.42 -1.06
N SER A 124 -0.96 -6.81 -2.23
CA SER A 124 -0.53 -7.47 -3.47
C SER A 124 0.61 -6.68 -4.08
N GLY A 125 1.47 -7.34 -4.83
CA GLY A 125 2.51 -6.65 -5.55
C GLY A 125 3.10 -7.45 -6.69
N SER A 126 3.77 -6.73 -7.58
CA SER A 126 4.41 -7.28 -8.77
C SER A 126 5.58 -6.40 -9.17
N GLY A 127 6.64 -7.01 -9.69
CA GLY A 127 7.79 -6.24 -10.16
C GLY A 127 9.01 -7.06 -10.52
N ASP A 128 10.13 -6.36 -10.64
CA ASP A 128 11.43 -6.89 -11.02
C ASP A 128 12.13 -7.51 -9.81
N PHE A 129 11.66 -8.69 -9.37
CA PHE A 129 12.20 -9.35 -8.17
C PHE A 129 13.69 -9.69 -8.27
N HIS A 130 14.23 -9.85 -9.48
CA HIS A 130 15.66 -10.02 -9.72
C HIS A 130 16.51 -8.80 -9.29
N LYS A 131 15.91 -7.60 -9.18
CA LYS A 131 16.57 -6.40 -8.65
C LYS A 131 16.50 -6.32 -7.12
N ILE A 132 15.66 -7.15 -6.50
CA ILE A 132 15.49 -7.27 -5.06
C ILE A 132 16.41 -8.39 -4.53
N GLU A 133 16.46 -9.51 -5.25
CA GLU A 133 17.26 -10.68 -4.89
C GLU A 133 17.75 -11.44 -6.14
N ASP A 134 19.07 -11.67 -6.23
CA ASP A 134 19.73 -12.20 -7.44
C ASP A 134 19.29 -13.61 -7.84
N ARG A 135 18.67 -14.38 -6.94
CA ARG A 135 18.17 -15.73 -7.25
C ARG A 135 16.98 -15.74 -8.21
N PHE A 136 16.29 -14.62 -8.36
CA PHE A 136 15.13 -14.52 -9.25
C PHE A 136 15.58 -14.25 -10.69
N SER A 137 14.98 -14.97 -11.64
CA SER A 137 15.23 -14.77 -13.07
C SER A 137 14.79 -13.37 -13.53
N LYS A 138 15.58 -12.75 -14.42
CA LYS A 138 15.24 -11.49 -15.09
C LYS A 138 14.11 -11.63 -16.10
N GLU A 139 13.88 -12.83 -16.60
CA GLU A 139 12.94 -13.13 -17.69
C GLU A 139 11.53 -13.45 -17.18
N LEU A 140 11.35 -13.53 -15.86
CA LEU A 140 10.09 -13.94 -15.24
C LEU A 140 9.44 -12.79 -14.49
N HIS A 141 8.12 -12.71 -14.60
CA HIS A 141 7.30 -11.78 -13.85
C HIS A 141 6.82 -12.43 -12.56
N TYR A 142 7.24 -11.86 -11.44
CA TYR A 142 6.88 -12.34 -10.11
C TYR A 142 5.81 -11.45 -9.51
N SER A 143 4.88 -12.10 -8.83
CA SER A 143 3.82 -11.48 -8.06
C SER A 143 3.70 -12.12 -6.70
N PHE A 144 3.20 -11.35 -5.75
CA PHE A 144 2.82 -11.86 -4.46
C PHE A 144 1.47 -11.31 -4.02
N GLU A 145 0.80 -12.08 -3.19
CA GLU A 145 -0.36 -11.63 -2.42
C GLU A 145 -0.23 -12.09 -0.98
N ALA A 146 -0.78 -11.29 -0.08
CA ALA A 146 -0.92 -11.63 1.31
C ALA A 146 -2.23 -11.08 1.89
N PRO A 147 -2.87 -11.80 2.84
CA PRO A 147 -2.39 -13.06 3.42
C PRO A 147 -2.69 -14.27 2.52
N ALA A 148 -1.67 -15.08 2.22
CA ALA A 148 -1.81 -16.29 1.42
C ALA A 148 -0.63 -17.25 1.69
N LEU A 149 -0.90 -18.56 1.71
CA LEU A 149 0.10 -19.61 1.90
C LEU A 149 0.33 -20.48 0.67
N ASN A 150 -0.49 -20.29 -0.36
CA ASN A 150 -0.43 -21.03 -1.61
C ASN A 150 -1.01 -20.19 -2.76
N LYS A 151 -0.86 -20.67 -4.00
CA LYS A 151 -1.31 -19.97 -5.22
C LYS A 151 -2.84 -19.81 -5.28
N GLU A 152 -3.60 -20.72 -4.70
CA GLU A 152 -5.07 -20.64 -4.71
C GLU A 152 -5.56 -19.51 -3.80
N GLU A 153 -5.07 -19.46 -2.56
CA GLU A 153 -5.34 -18.36 -1.62
C GLU A 153 -4.88 -17.01 -2.18
N ALA A 154 -3.71 -16.98 -2.81
CA ALA A 154 -3.17 -15.80 -3.46
C ALA A 154 -4.11 -15.24 -4.56
N ARG A 155 -4.68 -16.12 -5.39
CA ARG A 155 -5.70 -15.77 -6.39
C ARG A 155 -6.98 -15.23 -5.75
N GLU A 156 -7.42 -15.79 -4.62
CA GLU A 156 -8.59 -15.27 -3.90
C GLU A 156 -8.35 -13.87 -3.32
N VAL A 157 -7.16 -13.62 -2.76
CA VAL A 157 -6.77 -12.29 -2.28
C VAL A 157 -6.77 -11.29 -3.41
N ASN A 158 -6.17 -11.64 -4.55
CA ASN A 158 -6.11 -10.77 -5.72
C ASN A 158 -7.53 -10.37 -6.16
N LYS A 159 -8.45 -11.33 -6.26
CA LYS A 159 -9.86 -11.07 -6.59
C LYS A 159 -10.52 -10.10 -5.60
N LYS A 160 -10.35 -10.34 -4.29
CA LYS A 160 -10.91 -9.47 -3.23
C LYS A 160 -10.32 -8.05 -3.22
N ALA A 161 -9.10 -7.87 -3.69
CA ALA A 161 -8.44 -6.56 -3.72
C ALA A 161 -9.02 -5.63 -4.80
N TYR A 162 -9.62 -6.20 -5.86
CA TYR A 162 -10.11 -5.46 -7.03
C TYR A 162 -11.63 -5.49 -7.22
N ASP A 163 -12.37 -6.24 -6.39
CA ASP A 163 -13.84 -6.19 -6.26
C ASP A 163 -14.30 -4.99 -5.39
#